data_AF-A0A9Q3CI72-F1
#
_entry.id   AF-A0A9Q3CI72-F1
#
_cell.length_a   1.000
_cell.length_b   1.000
_cell.length_c   1.000
_cell.angle_alpha   90.00
_cell.angle_beta   90.00
_cell.angle_gamma   90.00
#
_symmetry.space_group_name_H-M   'P 1'
#
loop_
_entity.id
_entity.type
_entity.pdbx_description
1 polymer ?
#
loop_
_entity_poly.entity_id
_entity_poly.type
_entity_poly.pdbx_seq_one_letter_code
_entity_poly.pdbx_strand_id
1 'polypeptide(L)'
;MLKEKYMSNDISSQALAFTKFSQVKFTTTLDFIQEIRTTVSKMRLVGFKLEESELSIMVLSKLPSELNSFVRVMSHGFQNKGLNFILKKLEQDYVQFKLNEDTRETVTALYSQKNKKFCNFCKMRSHIEEYCWKKHPEKRPTNLTAQTEEEDEPSIAF
;
A
#
# COMPACT_ATOMS: atom_id res chain seq x y z
N MET A 1 -23.44 -36.54 -38.52
CA MET A 1 -23.73 -35.10 -38.30
C MET A 1 -24.17 -34.79 -36.86
N LEU A 2 -23.51 -35.33 -35.82
CA LEU A 2 -23.80 -34.99 -34.41
C LEU A 2 -22.60 -34.39 -33.65
N LYS A 3 -21.36 -34.53 -34.16
CA LYS A 3 -20.16 -34.00 -33.51
C LYS A 3 -20.07 -32.47 -33.59
N GLU A 4 -20.61 -31.84 -34.65
CA GLU A 4 -20.58 -30.37 -34.81
C GLU A 4 -21.55 -29.63 -33.88
N LYS A 5 -22.68 -30.25 -33.47
CA LYS A 5 -23.62 -29.64 -32.50
C LYS A 5 -23.11 -29.66 -31.05
N TYR A 6 -22.05 -30.40 -30.76
CA TYR A 6 -21.46 -30.55 -29.43
C TYR A 6 -20.06 -29.93 -29.31
N MET A 7 -19.58 -29.20 -30.32
CA MET A 7 -18.30 -28.50 -30.24
C MET A 7 -18.47 -27.16 -29.50
N SER A 8 -18.40 -27.19 -28.17
CA SER A 8 -17.86 -26.18 -27.23
C SER A 8 -18.10 -24.66 -27.41
N ASN A 9 -18.96 -24.24 -28.35
CA ASN A 9 -19.35 -22.85 -28.64
C ASN A 9 -20.87 -22.67 -28.44
N ASP A 10 -21.50 -23.56 -27.67
CA ASP A 10 -22.92 -23.39 -27.33
C ASP A 10 -23.11 -22.09 -26.54
N ILE A 11 -24.13 -21.32 -26.93
CA ILE A 11 -24.46 -20.01 -26.33
C ILE A 11 -24.64 -20.16 -24.81
N SER A 12 -25.18 -21.28 -24.33
CA SER A 12 -25.33 -21.52 -22.89
C SER A 12 -23.98 -21.62 -22.17
N SER A 13 -22.98 -22.23 -22.80
CA SER A 13 -21.61 -22.33 -22.24
C SER A 13 -20.93 -20.97 -22.20
N GLN A 14 -21.12 -20.16 -23.25
CA GLN A 14 -20.63 -18.78 -23.31
C GLN A 14 -21.29 -17.89 -22.24
N ALA A 15 -22.62 -17.95 -22.15
CA ALA A 15 -23.38 -17.22 -21.14
C ALA A 15 -22.92 -17.60 -19.73
N LEU A 16 -22.76 -18.89 -19.43
CA LEU A 16 -22.27 -19.35 -18.14
C LEU A 16 -20.85 -18.84 -17.83
N ALA A 17 -19.94 -18.86 -18.80
CA ALA A 17 -18.58 -18.35 -18.64
C ALA A 17 -18.58 -16.83 -18.37
N PHE A 18 -19.39 -16.07 -19.10
CA PHE A 18 -19.55 -14.64 -18.91
C PHE A 18 -20.22 -14.30 -17.57
N THR A 19 -21.23 -15.06 -17.14
CA THR A 19 -21.85 -14.90 -15.81
C THR A 19 -20.83 -15.11 -14.70
N LYS A 20 -19.99 -16.15 -14.79
CA LYS A 20 -18.91 -16.40 -13.82
C LYS A 20 -17.93 -15.23 -13.77
N PHE A 21 -17.48 -14.72 -14.91
CA PHE A 21 -16.63 -13.52 -14.97
C PHE A 21 -17.32 -12.28 -14.37
N SER A 22 -18.60 -12.08 -14.68
CA SER A 22 -19.39 -10.94 -14.20
C SER A 22 -19.57 -10.97 -12.67
N GLN A 23 -19.63 -12.16 -12.08
CA GLN A 23 -19.77 -12.37 -10.63
C GLN A 23 -18.46 -12.29 -9.84
N VAL A 24 -17.29 -12.22 -10.50
CA VAL A 24 -16.01 -12.01 -9.81
C VAL A 24 -16.07 -10.70 -9.03
N LYS A 25 -15.82 -10.80 -7.71
CA LYS A 25 -15.77 -9.68 -6.76
C LYS A 25 -14.34 -9.49 -6.29
N PHE A 26 -14.01 -8.26 -5.90
CA PHE A 26 -12.73 -7.98 -5.26
C PHE A 26 -12.71 -8.51 -3.82
N THR A 27 -11.72 -9.34 -3.50
CA THR A 27 -11.48 -9.88 -2.15
C THR A 27 -10.10 -9.46 -1.66
N THR A 28 -9.06 -10.15 -2.11
CA THR A 28 -7.65 -9.74 -2.00
C THR A 28 -7.12 -9.45 -3.39
N THR A 29 -6.07 -8.63 -3.49
CA THR A 29 -5.48 -8.30 -4.80
C THR A 29 -5.03 -9.55 -5.56
N LEU A 30 -4.37 -10.49 -4.88
CA LEU A 30 -3.84 -11.71 -5.51
C LEU A 30 -4.96 -12.65 -5.96
N ASP A 31 -5.95 -12.90 -5.08
CA ASP A 31 -7.08 -13.78 -5.41
C ASP A 31 -7.89 -13.20 -6.56
N PHE A 32 -8.15 -11.89 -6.53
CA PHE A 32 -8.86 -11.19 -7.60
C PHE A 32 -8.12 -11.34 -8.94
N ILE A 33 -6.80 -11.10 -8.99
CA ILE A 33 -6.00 -11.24 -10.21
C ILE A 33 -6.08 -12.68 -10.74
N GLN A 34 -5.95 -13.68 -9.86
CA GLN A 34 -6.01 -15.09 -10.24
C GLN A 34 -7.41 -15.47 -10.77
N GLU A 35 -8.47 -14.98 -10.13
CA GLU A 35 -9.84 -15.27 -10.52
C GLU A 35 -10.20 -14.62 -11.87
N ILE A 36 -9.77 -13.37 -12.11
CA ILE A 36 -9.90 -12.70 -13.40
C ILE A 36 -9.15 -13.48 -14.50
N ARG A 37 -7.87 -13.85 -14.28
CA ARG A 37 -7.12 -14.66 -15.26
C ARG A 37 -7.84 -15.97 -15.58
N THR A 38 -8.37 -16.63 -14.56
CA THR A 38 -9.05 -17.93 -14.68
C THR A 38 -10.35 -17.80 -15.46
N THR A 39 -11.20 -16.83 -15.12
CA THR A 39 -12.51 -16.63 -15.74
C THR A 39 -12.39 -16.13 -17.18
N VAL A 40 -11.47 -15.20 -17.45
CA VAL A 40 -11.17 -14.74 -18.83
C VAL A 40 -10.63 -15.89 -19.69
N SER A 41 -9.75 -16.74 -19.15
CA SER A 41 -9.28 -17.93 -19.88
C SER A 41 -10.43 -18.89 -20.20
N LYS A 42 -11.36 -19.11 -19.24
CA LYS A 42 -12.55 -19.94 -19.46
C LYS A 42 -13.47 -19.35 -20.54
N MET A 43 -13.67 -18.03 -20.58
CA MET A 43 -14.43 -17.35 -21.64
C MET A 43 -13.80 -17.60 -23.01
N ARG A 44 -12.47 -17.44 -23.12
CA ARG A 44 -11.73 -17.67 -24.37
C ARG A 44 -11.83 -19.12 -24.85
N LEU A 45 -11.80 -20.09 -23.93
CA LEU A 45 -11.93 -21.52 -24.25
C LEU A 45 -13.30 -21.88 -24.85
N VAL A 46 -14.37 -21.20 -24.44
CA VAL A 46 -15.73 -21.40 -25.00
C VAL A 46 -16.04 -20.48 -26.19
N GLY A 47 -15.00 -19.85 -26.75
CA GLY A 47 -15.13 -18.96 -27.91
C GLY A 47 -15.74 -17.58 -27.60
N PHE A 48 -15.98 -17.24 -26.33
CA PHE A 48 -16.45 -15.91 -25.96
C PHE A 48 -15.25 -14.96 -25.84
N LYS A 49 -15.14 -14.03 -26.78
CA LYS A 49 -14.04 -13.07 -26.86
C LYS A 49 -14.60 -11.65 -26.73
N LEU A 50 -13.97 -10.88 -25.87
CA LEU A 50 -14.15 -9.43 -25.77
C LEU A 50 -12.84 -8.77 -26.19
N GLU A 51 -12.94 -7.54 -26.67
CA GLU A 51 -11.75 -6.72 -26.94
C GLU A 51 -10.99 -6.48 -25.63
N GLU A 52 -9.67 -6.34 -25.73
CA GLU A 52 -8.81 -6.12 -24.55
C GLU A 52 -9.19 -4.83 -23.79
N SER A 53 -9.68 -3.81 -24.50
CA SER A 53 -10.20 -2.57 -23.91
C SER A 53 -11.48 -2.81 -23.11
N GLU A 54 -12.42 -3.60 -23.63
CA GLU A 54 -13.67 -3.95 -22.94
C GLU A 54 -13.39 -4.75 -21.67
N LEU A 55 -12.51 -5.76 -21.75
CA LEU A 55 -12.07 -6.53 -20.59
C LEU A 55 -11.42 -5.63 -19.54
N SER A 56 -10.57 -4.71 -19.97
CA SER A 56 -9.88 -3.77 -19.08
C SER A 56 -10.88 -2.88 -18.33
N ILE A 57 -11.85 -2.30 -19.03
CA ILE A 57 -12.90 -1.46 -18.43
C ILE A 57 -13.73 -2.27 -17.42
N MET A 58 -14.14 -3.48 -17.79
CA MET A 58 -14.93 -4.35 -16.91
C MET A 58 -14.16 -4.81 -15.67
N VAL A 59 -12.85 -5.00 -15.77
CA VAL A 59 -12.01 -5.38 -14.62
C VAL A 59 -11.76 -4.19 -13.71
N LEU A 60 -11.48 -3.01 -14.28
CA LEU A 60 -11.30 -1.79 -13.50
C LEU A 60 -12.58 -1.40 -12.74
N SER A 61 -13.77 -1.60 -13.32
CA SER A 61 -15.04 -1.30 -12.67
C SER A 61 -15.40 -2.24 -11.50
N LYS A 62 -14.69 -3.36 -11.36
CA LYS A 62 -14.84 -4.31 -10.24
C LYS A 62 -13.95 -3.97 -9.04
N LEU A 63 -13.02 -3.03 -9.19
CA LEU A 63 -12.14 -2.63 -8.10
C LEU A 63 -12.91 -1.78 -7.08
N PRO A 64 -12.58 -1.90 -5.78
CA PRO A 64 -13.26 -1.15 -4.73
C PRO A 64 -12.77 0.30 -4.71
N SER A 65 -13.51 1.17 -4.00
CA SER A 65 -13.30 2.62 -4.00
C SER A 65 -11.92 3.06 -3.52
N GLU A 66 -11.27 2.26 -2.68
CA GLU A 66 -9.93 2.52 -2.15
C GLU A 66 -8.88 2.54 -3.27
N LEU A 67 -9.17 1.86 -4.38
CA LEU A 67 -8.31 1.81 -5.57
C LEU A 67 -8.72 2.80 -6.67
N ASN A 68 -9.58 3.79 -6.38
CA ASN A 68 -10.00 4.79 -7.36
C ASN A 68 -8.83 5.58 -7.97
N SER A 69 -7.76 5.82 -7.20
CA SER A 69 -6.54 6.45 -7.70
C SER A 69 -5.87 5.60 -8.79
N PHE A 70 -5.75 4.29 -8.56
CA PHE A 70 -5.27 3.32 -9.53
C PHE A 70 -6.15 3.28 -10.76
N VAL A 71 -7.48 3.17 -10.59
CA VAL A 71 -8.46 3.18 -11.69
C VAL A 71 -8.29 4.43 -12.55
N ARG A 72 -8.20 5.62 -11.94
CA ARG A 72 -8.01 6.88 -12.67
C ARG A 72 -6.72 6.87 -13.49
N VAL A 73 -5.60 6.43 -12.90
CA VAL A 73 -4.30 6.37 -13.58
C VAL A 73 -4.34 5.37 -14.73
N MET A 74 -4.95 4.20 -14.55
CA MET A 74 -5.10 3.20 -15.62
C MET A 74 -5.99 3.71 -16.76
N SER A 75 -7.11 4.35 -16.46
CA SER A 75 -8.05 4.84 -17.47
C SER A 75 -7.50 5.99 -18.32
N HIS A 76 -6.69 6.88 -17.74
CA HIS A 76 -6.20 8.08 -18.45
C HIS A 76 -4.75 7.96 -18.91
N GLY A 77 -3.88 7.35 -18.10
CA GLY A 77 -2.43 7.29 -18.35
C GLY A 77 -2.00 6.13 -19.25
N PHE A 78 -2.87 5.14 -19.48
CA PHE A 78 -2.51 3.88 -20.14
C PHE A 78 -3.50 3.47 -21.23
N GLN A 79 -3.96 4.46 -22.02
CA GLN A 79 -4.78 4.20 -23.22
C GLN A 79 -4.11 3.13 -24.10
N ASN A 80 -4.89 2.14 -24.54
CA ASN A 80 -4.47 1.00 -25.38
C ASN A 80 -3.56 -0.04 -24.69
N LYS A 81 -3.50 -0.10 -23.36
CA LYS A 81 -2.88 -1.23 -22.65
C LYS A 81 -3.90 -2.33 -22.40
N GLY A 82 -3.53 -3.57 -22.70
CA GLY A 82 -4.40 -4.73 -22.50
C GLY A 82 -4.51 -5.17 -21.04
N LEU A 83 -5.41 -6.11 -20.78
CA LEU A 83 -5.77 -6.59 -19.44
C LEU A 83 -4.55 -7.04 -18.64
N ASN A 84 -3.62 -7.75 -19.28
CA ASN A 84 -2.41 -8.26 -18.62
C ASN A 84 -1.54 -7.15 -18.03
N PHE A 85 -1.47 -5.99 -18.69
CA PHE A 85 -0.71 -4.85 -18.19
C PHE A 85 -1.35 -4.32 -16.89
N ILE A 86 -2.67 -4.15 -16.88
CA ILE A 86 -3.41 -3.67 -15.71
C ILE A 86 -3.23 -4.63 -14.54
N LEU A 87 -3.42 -5.93 -14.76
CA LEU A 87 -3.26 -6.94 -13.71
C LEU A 87 -1.84 -6.95 -13.13
N LYS A 88 -0.82 -6.84 -14.00
CA LYS A 88 0.59 -6.77 -13.55
C LYS A 88 0.87 -5.51 -12.75
N LYS A 89 0.33 -4.38 -13.16
CA LYS A 89 0.53 -3.10 -12.46
C LYS A 89 -0.18 -3.11 -11.10
N LEU A 90 -1.37 -3.70 -11.03
CA LEU A 90 -2.10 -3.90 -9.78
C LEU A 90 -1.31 -4.79 -8.80
N GLU A 91 -0.72 -5.88 -9.30
CA GLU A 91 0.15 -6.77 -8.52
C GLU A 91 1.38 -6.04 -7.98
N GLN A 92 2.04 -5.23 -8.82
CA GLN A 92 3.21 -4.45 -8.43
C GLN A 92 2.90 -3.41 -7.35
N ASP A 93 1.80 -2.67 -7.51
CA ASP A 93 1.41 -1.64 -6.55
C ASP A 93 1.04 -2.26 -5.19
N TYR A 94 0.43 -3.45 -5.19
CA TYR A 94 0.18 -4.22 -3.96
C TYR A 94 1.48 -4.64 -3.25
N VAL A 95 2.46 -5.18 -3.98
CA VAL A 95 3.75 -5.57 -3.40
C VAL A 95 4.47 -4.34 -2.82
N GLN A 96 4.46 -3.22 -3.54
CA GLN A 96 5.07 -1.97 -3.06
C GLN A 96 4.38 -1.45 -1.79
N PHE A 97 3.04 -1.49 -1.74
CA PHE A 97 2.30 -1.06 -0.55
C PHE A 97 2.66 -1.92 0.67
N LYS A 98 2.67 -3.24 0.51
CA LYS A 98 3.01 -4.18 1.59
C LYS A 98 4.43 -3.99 2.10
N LEU A 99 5.41 -3.84 1.21
CA LEU A 99 6.80 -3.54 1.59
C LEU A 99 6.92 -2.21 2.33
N ASN A 100 6.15 -1.20 1.93
CA ASN A 100 6.13 0.11 2.60
C ASN A 100 5.47 0.04 3.99
N GLU A 101 4.50 -0.84 4.19
CA GLU A 101 3.87 -1.08 5.49
C GLU A 101 4.85 -1.79 6.44
N ASP A 102 5.47 -2.88 5.99
CA ASP A 102 6.47 -3.63 6.76
C ASP A 102 7.67 -2.75 7.15
N THR A 103 8.12 -1.86 6.25
CA THR A 103 9.18 -0.88 6.54
C THR A 103 8.73 0.22 7.51
N ARG A 104 7.48 0.68 7.44
CA ARG A 104 6.94 1.67 8.40
C ARG A 104 6.77 1.08 9.79
N GLU A 105 6.33 -0.17 9.89
CA GLU A 105 6.21 -0.88 11.18
C GLU A 105 7.60 -1.11 11.80
N THR A 106 8.58 -1.57 11.02
CA THR A 106 9.95 -1.73 11.50
C THR A 106 10.60 -0.40 11.89
N VAL A 107 10.42 0.66 11.10
CA VAL A 107 10.91 2.00 11.47
C VAL A 107 10.22 2.50 12.74
N THR A 108 8.91 2.38 12.86
CA THR A 108 8.17 2.82 14.07
C THR A 108 8.59 2.04 15.32
N ALA A 109 8.84 0.74 15.19
CA ALA A 109 9.39 -0.10 16.26
C ALA A 109 10.83 0.31 16.62
N LEU A 110 11.69 0.57 15.63
CA LEU A 110 13.07 1.03 15.81
C LEU A 110 13.14 2.41 16.49
N TYR A 111 12.25 3.34 16.13
CA TYR A 111 12.16 4.65 16.78
C TYR A 111 11.62 4.56 18.21
N SER A 112 10.71 3.62 18.49
CA SER A 112 10.20 3.36 19.85
C SER A 112 11.25 2.69 20.75
N GLN A 113 12.20 1.95 20.17
CA GLN A 113 13.29 1.28 20.89
C GLN A 113 14.57 2.11 21.04
N LYS A 114 14.67 3.29 20.41
CA LYS A 114 15.77 4.23 20.67
C LYS A 114 15.57 4.95 22.01
N ASN A 115 15.91 4.23 23.08
CA ASN A 115 16.59 4.71 24.28
C ASN A 115 16.35 6.18 24.64
N LYS A 116 15.38 6.44 25.52
CA LYS A 116 15.40 7.64 26.36
C LYS A 116 16.58 7.52 27.32
N LYS A 117 17.79 7.84 26.86
CA LYS A 117 18.97 7.97 27.74
C LYS A 117 18.77 9.23 28.57
N PHE A 118 18.26 9.07 29.80
CA PHE A 118 18.17 10.16 30.76
C PHE A 118 19.36 10.09 31.72
N CYS A 119 19.90 11.26 32.07
CA CYS A 119 20.95 11.35 33.08
C CYS A 119 20.35 11.09 34.46
N ASN A 120 20.83 10.07 35.17
CA ASN A 120 20.35 9.76 36.53
C ASN A 120 20.67 10.87 37.53
N PHE A 121 21.73 11.65 37.27
CA PHE A 121 22.20 12.69 38.18
C PHE A 121 21.41 14.00 38.06
N CYS A 122 21.25 14.55 36.84
CA CYS A 122 20.55 15.82 36.63
C CYS A 122 19.12 15.67 36.11
N LYS A 123 18.66 14.43 35.90
CA LYS A 123 17.33 14.06 35.41
C LYS A 123 16.95 14.65 34.04
N MET A 124 17.93 15.12 33.26
CA MET A 124 17.70 15.61 31.90
C MET A 124 17.80 14.49 30.87
N ARG A 125 16.98 14.57 29.82
CA ARG A 125 16.94 13.58 28.72
C ARG A 125 17.95 13.85 27.60
N SER A 126 18.83 14.84 27.80
CA SER A 126 19.75 15.36 26.77
C SER A 126 21.13 14.67 26.77
N HIS A 127 21.51 13.99 27.86
CA HIS A 127 22.82 13.32 27.99
C HIS A 127 22.75 12.15 28.98
N ILE A 128 23.81 11.33 29.02
CA ILE A 128 24.04 10.29 30.05
C ILE A 128 24.98 10.79 31.15
N GLU A 129 24.96 10.11 32.30
CA GLU A 129 25.65 10.52 33.52
C GLU A 129 27.16 10.80 33.34
N GLU A 130 27.86 10.05 32.48
CA GLU A 130 29.30 10.21 32.19
C GLU A 130 29.67 11.57 31.55
N TYR A 131 28.70 12.20 30.89
CA TYR A 131 28.83 13.49 30.21
C TYR A 131 28.01 14.59 30.89
N CYS A 132 27.54 14.36 32.12
CA CYS A 132 26.78 15.35 32.86
C CYS A 132 27.68 16.45 33.40
N TRP A 133 27.55 17.68 32.88
CA TRP A 133 28.35 18.82 33.37
C TRP A 133 28.06 19.21 34.83
N LYS A 134 26.91 18.81 35.40
CA LYS A 134 26.67 18.99 36.84
C LYS A 134 27.48 18.01 37.69
N LYS A 135 27.84 16.83 37.15
CA LYS A 135 28.66 15.82 37.81
C LYS A 135 30.14 15.96 37.45
N HIS A 136 30.42 16.41 36.23
CA HIS A 136 31.75 16.61 35.65
C HIS A 136 31.93 18.06 35.17
N PRO A 137 32.04 19.04 36.08
CA PRO A 137 32.22 20.45 35.71
C PRO A 137 33.48 20.70 34.88
N GLU A 138 34.52 19.87 35.04
CA GLU A 138 35.77 19.89 34.30
C GLU A 138 35.62 19.59 32.81
N LYS A 139 34.53 18.91 32.42
CA LYS A 139 34.21 18.58 31.03
C LYS A 139 33.27 19.61 30.39
N ARG A 140 32.91 20.67 31.12
CA ARG A 140 32.06 21.74 30.59
C ARG A 140 32.84 22.47 29.49
N PRO A 141 32.29 22.60 28.27
CA PRO A 141 32.92 23.42 27.24
C PRO A 141 33.07 24.85 27.74
N THR A 142 34.28 25.39 27.67
CA THR A 142 34.63 26.74 28.11
C THR A 142 33.94 27.86 27.31
N ASN A 143 33.23 27.52 26.24
CA ASN A 143 32.48 28.47 25.39
C ASN A 143 31.01 28.68 25.80
N LEU A 144 30.59 28.33 27.03
CA LEU A 144 29.23 28.54 27.54
C LEU A 144 29.21 29.47 28.78
N THR A 145 29.91 30.59 28.68
CA THR A 145 29.71 31.77 29.54
C THR A 145 29.03 32.87 28.74
N ALA A 146 27.71 32.76 28.61
CA ALA A 146 26.75 33.85 28.55
C ALA A 146 25.35 33.24 28.46
N GLN A 147 24.39 33.81 29.20
CA GLN A 147 22.97 33.41 29.34
C GLN A 147 22.65 32.50 30.54
N THR A 148 22.98 32.98 31.73
CA THR A 148 22.02 33.12 32.85
C THR A 148 21.52 34.57 32.77
N GLU A 149 20.30 35.02 33.08
CA GLU A 149 19.07 34.48 33.66
C GLU A 149 17.91 35.16 32.90
N GLU A 150 16.83 34.44 32.58
CA GLU A 150 15.49 35.05 32.49
C GLU A 150 14.58 34.24 33.40
N GLU A 151 14.19 34.89 34.50
CA GLU A 151 13.26 34.42 35.50
C GLU A 151 11.85 34.43 34.89
N ASP A 152 11.20 33.26 34.81
CA ASP A 152 9.76 33.17 34.55
C ASP A 152 9.01 33.62 35.83
N GLU A 153 8.56 34.87 35.85
CA GLU A 153 7.51 35.33 36.77
C GLU A 153 6.13 34.87 36.26
N PRO A 154 5.24 34.34 37.12
CA PRO A 154 3.92 33.89 36.71
C PRO A 154 2.93 35.07 36.72
N SER A 155 2.31 35.36 35.58
CA SER A 155 1.20 36.33 35.53
C SER A 155 -0.14 35.65 35.28
N ILE A 156 -1.04 35.94 36.22
CA ILE A 156 -2.39 35.42 36.42
C ILE A 156 -3.35 36.00 35.37
N ALA A 157 -4.39 35.23 35.07
CA ALA A 157 -5.52 35.57 34.20
C ALA A 157 -6.26 36.85 34.58
N PHE A 158 -6.86 37.50 33.57
CA PHE A 158 -8.22 38.03 33.60
C PHE A 158 -8.87 37.86 32.23
#